data_AF-A0A1F3SWL8-F1
#
_entry.id   AF-A0A1F3SWL8-F1
#
_cell.length_a   1.000
_cell.length_b   1.000
_cell.length_c   1.000
_cell.angle_alpha   90.00
_cell.angle_beta   90.00
_cell.angle_gamma   90.00
#
_symmetry.space_group_name_H-M   'P 1'
#
loop_
_entity.id
_entity.type
_entity.pdbx_description
1 polymer ?
#
loop_
_entity_poly.entity_id
_entity_poly.type
_entity_poly.pdbx_seq_one_letter_code
_entity_poly.pdbx_strand_id
1 'polypeptide(L)'
;MTPKDDAWSRLRAREDEEELEKEKAQDDASLRASRSGKKGATAEVTTGETGKIEELLGRVEPLIDQLNSLYQMFASGIEKRPPVERRKHLEQTMQTLSLMAKPSASLLFRFNAIHARYVAHRDRWDKTLRAMEAGKTGKATRRPAR
;
A
#
# COMPACT_ATOMS: atom_id res chain seq x y z
N MET A 1 19.31 16.12 5.67
CA MET A 1 19.53 15.49 4.35
C MET A 1 19.29 13.99 4.48
N THR A 2 18.10 13.51 4.11
CA THR A 2 17.84 12.08 3.82
C THR A 2 16.76 12.02 2.73
N PRO A 3 17.09 11.71 1.47
CA PRO A 3 16.09 11.47 0.44
C PRO A 3 15.53 10.06 0.66
N LYS A 4 14.33 9.98 1.27
CA LYS A 4 13.64 8.70 1.45
C LYS A 4 12.75 8.49 0.24
N ASP A 5 13.37 7.91 -0.78
CA ASP A 5 12.81 7.31 -1.99
C ASP A 5 11.29 7.15 -1.95
N ASP A 6 10.63 8.15 -2.51
CA ASP A 6 9.22 8.12 -2.84
C ASP A 6 9.07 7.31 -4.13
N ALA A 7 9.21 5.99 -4.01
CA ALA A 7 8.97 5.02 -5.09
C ALA A 7 7.52 5.08 -5.63
N TRP A 8 6.65 5.85 -4.97
CA TRP A 8 5.23 6.01 -5.25
C TRP A 8 4.94 7.29 -6.06
N SER A 9 5.76 8.34 -5.91
CA SER A 9 5.74 9.53 -6.77
C SER A 9 6.19 9.20 -8.19
N ARG A 10 7.11 8.24 -8.31
CA ARG A 10 7.51 7.71 -9.63
C ARG A 10 6.40 6.90 -10.29
N LEU A 11 5.49 6.28 -9.54
CA LEU A 11 4.37 5.55 -10.12
C LEU A 11 3.28 6.49 -10.66
N ARG A 12 3.05 7.62 -9.98
CA ARG A 12 2.13 8.67 -10.44
C ARG A 12 2.71 9.54 -11.57
N ALA A 13 4.04 9.71 -11.60
CA ALA A 13 4.74 10.37 -12.72
C ALA A 13 4.87 9.47 -13.97
N ARG A 14 4.87 8.16 -13.78
CA ARG A 14 4.89 7.16 -14.87
C ARG A 14 3.58 7.11 -15.66
N GLU A 15 2.47 7.59 -15.08
CA GLU A 15 1.20 7.74 -15.80
C GLU A 15 1.30 8.84 -16.90
N ASP A 16 2.18 9.83 -16.73
CA ASP A 16 2.40 10.94 -17.70
C ASP A 16 3.37 10.52 -18.83
N GLU A 17 4.34 9.65 -18.54
CA GLU A 17 5.22 9.03 -19.55
C GLU A 17 4.52 7.96 -20.40
N GLU A 18 3.41 7.37 -19.92
CA GLU A 18 2.66 6.31 -20.62
C GLU A 18 1.78 6.84 -21.77
N GLU A 19 1.46 8.14 -21.79
CA GLU A 19 0.74 8.75 -22.93
C GLU A 19 1.63 8.96 -24.17
N LEU A 20 2.93 9.24 -23.98
CA LEU A 20 3.88 9.42 -25.08
C LEU A 20 4.26 8.09 -25.78
N GLU A 21 4.20 6.96 -25.07
CA GLU A 21 4.47 5.62 -25.63
C GLU A 21 3.29 5.04 -26.43
N LYS A 22 2.05 5.48 -26.15
CA LYS A 22 0.86 5.06 -26.92
C LYS A 22 0.89 5.52 -28.37
N GLU A 23 1.55 6.65 -28.67
CA GLU A 23 1.66 7.20 -30.02
C GLU A 23 2.70 6.45 -30.89
N LYS A 24 3.71 5.83 -30.26
CA LYS A 24 4.76 5.06 -30.96
C LYS A 24 4.37 3.59 -31.19
N ALA A 25 3.44 3.05 -30.41
CA ALA A 25 3.02 1.65 -30.46
C ALA A 25 2.03 1.33 -31.59
N GLN A 26 1.43 2.33 -32.25
CA GLN A 26 0.56 2.09 -33.40
C GLN A 26 1.32 1.64 -34.66
N ASP A 27 2.61 1.92 -34.75
CA ASP A 27 3.44 1.58 -35.93
C ASP A 27 3.92 0.11 -35.93
N ASP A 28 4.09 -0.52 -34.75
CA ASP A 28 4.58 -1.91 -34.61
C ASP A 28 3.49 -2.98 -34.80
N ALA A 29 2.21 -2.57 -34.78
CA ALA A 29 1.06 -3.45 -34.94
C ALA A 29 1.04 -4.22 -36.28
N SER A 30 1.75 -3.73 -37.30
CA SER A 30 1.83 -4.34 -38.63
C SER A 30 2.71 -5.61 -38.68
N LEU A 31 3.69 -5.76 -37.78
CA LEU A 31 4.71 -6.82 -37.88
C LEU A 31 4.36 -8.12 -37.13
N ARG A 32 3.36 -8.10 -36.25
CA ARG A 32 3.12 -9.18 -35.28
C ARG A 32 2.07 -10.23 -35.71
N ALA A 33 1.53 -10.11 -36.92
CA ALA A 33 0.53 -11.02 -37.48
C ALA A 33 1.04 -12.46 -37.76
N SER A 34 2.33 -12.76 -37.62
CA SER A 34 2.92 -14.06 -38.02
C SER A 34 3.33 -15.01 -36.89
N ARG A 35 2.97 -14.76 -35.62
CA ARG A 35 3.25 -15.70 -34.51
C ARG A 35 1.98 -16.36 -33.95
N SER A 36 1.21 -16.98 -34.84
CA SER A 36 0.17 -17.94 -34.46
C SER A 36 0.82 -19.29 -34.15
N GLY A 37 0.85 -19.71 -32.88
CA GLY A 37 1.26 -21.08 -32.55
C GLY A 37 2.00 -21.29 -31.22
N LYS A 38 1.46 -20.84 -30.09
CA LYS A 38 1.73 -21.46 -28.76
C LYS A 38 0.75 -20.97 -27.68
N LYS A 39 -0.48 -21.47 -27.68
CA LYS A 39 -1.44 -21.31 -26.57
C LYS A 39 -1.62 -22.67 -25.90
N GLY A 40 -1.20 -22.81 -24.64
CA GLY A 40 -1.45 -24.06 -23.91
C GLY A 40 -0.88 -24.20 -22.50
N ALA A 41 0.14 -23.44 -22.08
CA ALA A 41 0.85 -23.72 -20.81
C ALA A 41 0.73 -22.63 -19.72
N THR A 42 0.07 -21.49 -19.97
CA THR A 42 0.08 -20.34 -19.04
C THR A 42 -1.16 -20.18 -18.17
N ALA A 43 -2.21 -21.00 -18.35
CA ALA A 43 -3.50 -20.82 -17.68
C ALA A 43 -3.58 -21.47 -16.28
N GLU A 44 -2.76 -22.48 -15.99
CA GLU A 44 -2.85 -23.23 -14.72
C GLU A 44 -2.16 -22.50 -13.56
N VAL A 45 -1.08 -21.76 -13.85
CA VAL A 45 -0.33 -20.99 -12.85
C VAL A 45 -1.14 -19.80 -12.34
N THR A 46 -1.93 -19.15 -13.21
CA THR A 46 -2.69 -17.95 -12.86
C THR A 46 -3.81 -18.19 -11.85
N THR A 47 -4.44 -19.37 -11.88
CA THR A 47 -5.58 -19.70 -11.01
C THR A 47 -5.17 -19.88 -9.54
N GLY A 48 -4.00 -20.50 -9.30
CA GLY A 48 -3.46 -20.67 -7.96
C GLY A 48 -2.98 -19.36 -7.34
N GLU A 49 -2.42 -18.46 -8.16
CA GLU A 49 -2.00 -17.13 -7.71
C GLU A 49 -3.19 -16.23 -7.39
N THR A 50 -4.28 -16.28 -8.17
CA THR A 50 -5.50 -15.53 -7.87
C THR A 50 -6.11 -15.88 -6.52
N GLY A 51 -6.19 -17.17 -6.19
CA GLY A 51 -6.74 -17.60 -4.90
C GLY A 51 -5.92 -17.10 -3.70
N LYS A 52 -4.59 -17.10 -3.84
CA LYS A 52 -3.69 -16.52 -2.82
C LYS A 52 -3.89 -15.02 -2.66
N ILE A 53 -4.08 -14.29 -3.76
CA ILE A 53 -4.34 -12.84 -3.71
C ILE A 53 -5.65 -12.58 -2.97
N GLU A 54 -6.71 -13.33 -3.25
CA GLU A 54 -7.99 -13.18 -2.57
C GLU A 54 -7.91 -13.47 -1.07
N GLU A 55 -7.21 -14.53 -0.67
CA GLU A 55 -6.98 -14.85 0.74
C GLU A 55 -6.22 -13.72 1.45
N LEU A 56 -5.14 -13.23 0.83
CA LEU A 56 -4.35 -12.13 1.40
C LEU A 56 -5.16 -10.84 1.50
N LEU A 57 -5.96 -10.49 0.48
CA LEU A 57 -6.87 -9.34 0.52
C LEU A 57 -7.88 -9.48 1.65
N GLY A 58 -8.48 -10.66 1.81
CA GLY A 58 -9.44 -10.96 2.89
C GLY A 58 -8.82 -10.90 4.29
N ARG A 59 -7.53 -11.21 4.42
CA ARG A 59 -6.79 -11.14 5.69
C ARG A 59 -6.36 -9.73 6.06
N VAL A 60 -6.02 -8.91 5.07
CA VAL A 60 -5.46 -7.57 5.31
C VAL A 60 -6.50 -6.58 5.82
N GLU A 61 -7.73 -6.65 5.34
CA GLU A 61 -8.81 -5.76 5.75
C GLU A 61 -9.05 -5.79 7.29
N PRO A 62 -9.33 -6.95 7.92
CA PRO A 62 -9.50 -7.01 9.38
C PRO A 62 -8.22 -6.66 10.15
N LEU A 63 -7.03 -6.89 9.58
CA LEU A 63 -5.78 -6.48 10.21
C LEU A 63 -5.67 -4.94 10.31
N ILE A 64 -6.15 -4.20 9.31
CA ILE A 64 -6.19 -2.73 9.35
C ILE A 64 -7.09 -2.26 10.50
N ASP A 65 -8.28 -2.84 10.64
CA ASP A 65 -9.25 -2.47 11.69
C ASP A 65 -8.73 -2.80 13.09
N GLN A 66 -8.12 -3.98 13.25
CA GLN A 66 -7.46 -4.38 14.49
C GLN A 66 -6.33 -3.40 14.85
N LEU A 67 -5.48 -3.04 13.88
CA LEU A 67 -4.40 -2.09 14.12
C LEU A 67 -4.95 -0.72 14.50
N ASN A 68 -5.99 -0.26 13.81
CA ASN A 68 -6.65 1.00 14.11
C ASN A 68 -7.20 1.04 15.54
N SER A 69 -7.81 -0.06 16.01
CA SER A 69 -8.33 -0.20 17.37
C SER A 69 -7.21 -0.14 18.41
N LEU A 70 -6.08 -0.80 18.16
CA LEU A 70 -4.89 -0.72 19.03
C LEU A 70 -4.32 0.70 19.10
N TYR A 71 -4.24 1.40 17.97
CA TYR A 71 -3.79 2.79 17.95
C TYR A 71 -4.73 3.71 18.71
N GLN A 72 -6.05 3.46 18.68
CA GLN A 72 -7.01 4.19 19.50
C GLN A 72 -6.81 3.91 21.00
N MET A 73 -6.63 2.65 21.40
CA MET A 73 -6.33 2.31 22.81
C MET A 73 -5.01 2.92 23.30
N PHE A 74 -3.99 2.97 22.44
CA PHE A 74 -2.73 3.64 22.71
C PHE A 74 -2.91 5.15 22.85
N ALA A 75 -3.68 5.79 21.96
CA ALA A 75 -3.99 7.21 22.04
C ALA A 75 -4.77 7.57 23.32
N SER A 76 -5.68 6.70 23.76
CA SER A 76 -6.43 6.84 25.01
C SER A 76 -5.57 6.62 26.26
N GLY A 77 -4.30 6.19 26.11
CA GLY A 77 -3.39 5.93 27.22
C GLY A 77 -3.66 4.63 27.98
N ILE A 78 -4.57 3.78 27.49
CA ILE A 78 -4.84 2.44 28.05
C ILE A 78 -3.64 1.52 27.78
N GLU A 79 -3.16 1.55 26.53
CA GLU A 79 -1.99 0.79 26.11
C GLU A 79 -0.73 1.66 26.22
N LYS A 80 0.34 1.13 26.84
CA LYS A 80 1.56 1.91 27.11
C LYS A 80 2.55 1.93 25.95
N ARG A 81 2.38 1.02 24.97
CA ARG A 81 3.32 0.83 23.87
C ARG A 81 2.62 0.88 22.51
N PRO A 82 3.23 1.53 21.50
CA PRO A 82 2.67 1.54 20.16
C PRO A 82 2.74 0.14 19.53
N PRO A 83 1.74 -0.28 18.73
CA PRO A 83 1.70 -1.59 18.08
C PRO A 83 2.61 -1.64 16.84
N VAL A 84 3.92 -1.42 17.02
CA VAL A 84 4.90 -1.32 15.93
C VAL A 84 5.04 -2.64 15.18
N GLU A 85 5.05 -3.77 15.89
CA GLU A 85 5.26 -5.08 15.26
C GLU A 85 4.07 -5.48 14.37
N ARG A 86 2.84 -5.23 14.85
CA ARG A 86 1.64 -5.48 14.04
C ARG A 86 1.57 -4.55 12.84
N ARG A 87 2.02 -3.30 12.98
CA ARG A 87 2.12 -2.34 11.87
C ARG A 87 3.11 -2.85 10.81
N LYS A 88 4.29 -3.28 11.24
CA LYS A 88 5.33 -3.81 10.35
C LYS A 88 4.84 -5.03 9.57
N HIS A 89 4.12 -5.95 10.23
CA HIS A 89 3.54 -7.11 9.58
C HIS A 89 2.49 -6.72 8.52
N LEU A 90 1.63 -5.76 8.82
CA LEU A 90 0.67 -5.22 7.85
C LEU A 90 1.39 -4.56 6.66
N GLU A 91 2.43 -3.76 6.92
CA GLU A 91 3.26 -3.11 5.90
C GLU A 91 3.90 -4.14 4.94
N GLN A 92 4.47 -5.22 5.49
CA GLN A 92 5.05 -6.31 4.70
C GLN A 92 4.01 -7.04 3.85
N THR A 93 2.81 -7.26 4.40
CA THR A 93 1.72 -7.93 3.68
C THR A 93 1.20 -7.04 2.53
N MET A 94 1.04 -5.73 2.77
CA MET A 94 0.68 -4.76 1.75
C MET A 94 1.72 -4.65 0.65
N GLN A 95 3.01 -4.67 1.01
CA GLN A 95 4.09 -4.62 0.04
C GLN A 95 4.10 -5.89 -0.84
N THR A 96 3.92 -7.05 -0.24
CA THR A 96 3.77 -8.32 -0.97
C THR A 96 2.60 -8.25 -1.94
N LEU A 97 1.42 -7.83 -1.46
CA LEU A 97 0.22 -7.66 -2.30
C LEU A 97 0.44 -6.66 -3.43
N SER A 98 1.19 -5.58 -3.20
CA SER A 98 1.51 -4.58 -4.23
C SER A 98 2.35 -5.17 -5.36
N LEU A 99 3.34 -6.02 -5.03
CA LEU A 99 4.23 -6.66 -5.99
C LEU A 99 3.57 -7.79 -6.80
N MET A 100 2.53 -8.43 -6.25
CA MET A 100 1.81 -9.49 -6.97
C MET A 100 1.05 -8.93 -8.19
N ALA A 101 1.09 -9.63 -9.32
CA ALA A 101 0.31 -9.27 -10.50
C ALA A 101 -1.18 -9.57 -10.25
N LYS A 102 -2.07 -8.64 -10.63
CA LYS A 102 -3.52 -8.82 -10.48
C LYS A 102 -4.09 -9.15 -11.86
N PRO A 103 -4.45 -10.42 -12.14
CA PRO A 103 -4.92 -10.80 -13.46
C PRO A 103 -6.37 -10.38 -13.74
N SER A 104 -7.13 -9.96 -12.72
CA SER A 104 -8.53 -9.52 -12.84
C SER A 104 -8.72 -8.09 -12.35
N ALA A 105 -9.52 -7.31 -13.09
CA ALA A 105 -9.91 -5.95 -12.73
C ALA A 105 -10.62 -5.88 -11.37
N SER A 106 -11.40 -6.90 -11.01
CA SER A 106 -12.08 -6.98 -9.71
C SER A 106 -11.10 -7.07 -8.54
N LEU A 107 -10.00 -7.83 -8.71
CA LEU A 107 -8.94 -7.94 -7.70
C LEU A 107 -8.17 -6.64 -7.57
N LEU A 108 -7.89 -5.99 -8.71
CA LEU A 108 -7.23 -4.69 -8.73
C LEU A 108 -8.08 -3.63 -8.02
N PHE A 109 -9.39 -3.57 -8.31
CA PHE A 109 -10.30 -2.65 -7.64
C PHE A 109 -10.37 -2.88 -6.12
N ARG A 110 -10.52 -4.14 -5.69
CA ARG A 110 -10.49 -4.50 -4.26
C ARG A 110 -9.19 -4.09 -3.60
N PHE A 111 -8.06 -4.41 -4.22
CA PHE A 111 -6.74 -4.00 -3.72
C PHE A 111 -6.64 -2.48 -3.60
N ASN A 112 -7.05 -1.73 -4.61
CA ASN A 112 -7.00 -0.27 -4.60
C ASN A 112 -7.88 0.32 -3.49
N ALA A 113 -9.07 -0.23 -3.26
CA ALA A 113 -9.96 0.19 -2.17
C ALA A 113 -9.32 -0.05 -0.80
N ILE A 114 -8.77 -1.25 -0.58
CA ILE A 114 -8.05 -1.61 0.66
C ILE A 114 -6.82 -0.73 0.86
N HIS A 115 -6.05 -0.49 -0.20
CA HIS A 115 -4.84 0.31 -0.17
C HIS A 115 -5.15 1.77 0.18
N ALA A 116 -6.20 2.36 -0.41
CA ALA A 116 -6.63 3.73 -0.08
C ALA A 116 -7.00 3.86 1.41
N ARG A 117 -7.75 2.90 1.97
CA ARG A 117 -8.07 2.86 3.41
C ARG A 117 -6.79 2.77 4.25
N TYR A 118 -5.88 1.87 3.88
CA TYR A 118 -4.61 1.70 4.59
C TYR A 118 -3.78 2.99 4.63
N VAL A 119 -3.66 3.71 3.51
CA VAL A 119 -2.93 5.00 3.47
C VAL A 119 -3.56 6.03 4.41
N ALA A 120 -4.90 6.14 4.42
CA ALA A 120 -5.60 7.05 5.32
C ALA A 120 -5.38 6.69 6.80
N HIS A 121 -5.43 5.40 7.15
CA HIS A 121 -5.14 4.95 8.51
C HIS A 121 -3.68 5.17 8.91
N ARG A 122 -2.73 4.91 8.00
CA ARG A 122 -1.31 5.14 8.23
C ARG A 122 -1.01 6.59 8.58
N ASP A 123 -1.56 7.54 7.81
CA ASP A 123 -1.42 8.98 8.10
C ASP A 123 -2.00 9.33 9.48
N ARG A 124 -3.19 8.79 9.81
CA ARG A 124 -3.79 8.97 11.13
C ARG A 124 -2.90 8.43 12.25
N TRP A 125 -2.31 7.25 12.09
CA TRP A 125 -1.41 6.67 13.09
C TRP A 125 -0.14 7.50 13.28
N ASP A 126 0.44 8.01 12.19
CA ASP A 126 1.62 8.89 12.24
C ASP A 126 1.31 10.19 13.00
N LYS A 127 0.16 10.82 12.70
CA LYS A 127 -0.32 12.00 13.43
C LYS A 127 -0.54 11.72 14.92
N THR A 128 -1.13 10.58 15.27
CA THR A 128 -1.28 10.17 16.68
C THR A 128 0.07 10.01 17.36
N LEU A 129 1.03 9.34 16.74
CA LEU A 129 2.37 9.17 17.30
C LEU A 129 3.07 10.52 17.52
N ARG A 130 3.04 11.41 16.51
CA ARG A 130 3.61 12.75 16.63
C ARG A 130 2.92 13.59 17.71
N ALA A 131 1.59 13.52 17.82
CA ALA A 131 0.84 14.24 18.84
C ALA A 131 1.21 13.74 20.25
N MET A 132 1.39 12.44 20.42
CA MET A 132 1.84 11.83 21.67
C MET A 132 3.29 12.23 22.01
N GLU A 133 4.18 12.27 21.02
CA GLU A 133 5.56 12.75 21.19
C GLU A 133 5.63 14.25 21.51
N ALA A 134 4.82 15.08 20.84
CA ALA A 134 4.69 16.51 21.10
C ALA A 134 4.07 16.79 22.49
N GLY A 135 3.09 16.00 22.92
CA GLY A 135 2.53 16.06 24.27
C GLY A 135 3.50 15.59 25.35
N LYS A 136 4.38 14.63 25.02
CA LYS A 136 5.47 14.14 25.89
C LYS A 136 6.60 15.16 26.03
N THR A 137 6.92 15.89 24.96
CA THR A 137 7.93 16.96 24.93
C THR A 137 7.37 18.32 25.35
N GLY A 138 6.05 18.50 25.35
CA GLY A 138 5.35 19.74 25.76
C GLY A 138 5.32 20.01 27.27
N LYS A 139 5.85 19.11 28.11
CA LYS A 139 6.07 19.36 29.55
C LYS A 139 7.54 19.67 29.88
N ALA A 140 8.25 20.38 29.01
CA ALA A 140 9.43 21.11 29.41
C ALA A 140 9.50 22.39 28.57
N THR A 141 9.51 23.55 29.23
CA THR A 141 9.66 24.90 28.65
C THR A 141 8.39 25.67 28.23
N ARG A 142 7.35 25.65 29.07
CA ARG A 142 6.53 26.87 29.22
C ARG A 142 6.30 27.19 30.70
N ARG A 143 7.32 27.78 31.32
CA ARG A 143 7.26 28.68 32.48
C ARG A 143 8.65 29.31 32.69
N PRO A 144 8.75 30.48 33.32
CA PRO A 144 7.97 31.71 33.14
C PRO A 144 8.91 32.95 33.01
N ALA A 145 8.37 34.12 32.64
CA ALA A 145 8.71 35.47 33.15
C ALA A 145 8.54 36.54 32.07
N ARG A 146 7.54 37.40 32.24
CA ARG A 146 7.78 38.83 32.42
C ARG A 146 6.65 39.43 33.23
#